data_AF-A0A412HTZ2-F1
#
_entry.id   AF-A0A412HTZ2-F1
#
_cell.length_a   1.000
_cell.length_b   1.000
_cell.length_c   1.000
_cell.angle_alpha   90.00
_cell.angle_beta   90.00
_cell.angle_gamma   90.00
#
_symmetry.space_group_name_H-M   'P 1'
#
loop_
_entity.id
_entity.type
_entity.pdbx_description
1 polymer ?
#
loop_
_entity_poly.entity_id
_entity_poly.type
_entity_poly.pdbx_seq_one_letter_code
_entity_poly.pdbx_strand_id
1 'polypeptide(L)'
;MAEEKEFEPTIEDFENWTEEKEQAEFERIADANKVMYVIGDNTLFVRTSAGNVYRLPMCPSYAEVSAIQSGTDNDAFEHLCTLIEGGKGGTDAVERFKAEPLQTMVKILEVFGEKLAKTQGATLGE
;
A
#
# COMPACT_ATOMS: atom_id res chain seq x y z
N MET A 1 -5.47 22.07 -6.72
CA MET A 1 -6.23 22.04 -5.46
C MET A 1 -7.60 21.52 -5.85
N ALA A 2 -7.84 20.24 -5.67
CA ALA A 2 -9.18 19.69 -5.88
C ALA A 2 -9.91 19.87 -4.56
N GLU A 3 -11.02 20.61 -4.59
CA GLU A 3 -11.98 20.69 -3.49
C GLU A 3 -12.37 19.25 -3.11
N GLU A 4 -11.87 18.78 -1.97
CA GLU A 4 -12.42 17.61 -1.28
C GLU A 4 -13.82 18.00 -0.83
N LYS A 5 -14.80 17.75 -1.70
CA LYS A 5 -16.20 17.98 -1.41
C LYS A 5 -16.60 16.92 -0.37
N GLU A 6 -16.61 17.33 0.90
CA GLU A 6 -17.08 16.53 2.02
C GLU A 6 -18.48 16.01 1.67
N PHE A 7 -18.61 14.70 1.46
CA PHE A 7 -19.89 14.09 1.16
C PHE A 7 -20.70 14.10 2.46
N GLU A 8 -21.59 15.08 2.61
CA GLU A 8 -22.58 15.13 3.69
C GLU A 8 -23.84 14.37 3.23
N PRO A 9 -24.04 13.10 3.64
CA PRO A 9 -25.20 12.34 3.20
C PRO A 9 -26.48 12.96 3.75
N THR A 10 -27.49 13.12 2.90
CA THR A 10 -28.83 13.56 3.31
C THR A 10 -29.71 12.36 3.66
N ILE A 11 -30.82 12.56 4.38
CA ILE A 11 -31.75 11.46 4.74
C ILE A 11 -32.22 10.69 3.48
N GLU A 12 -32.42 11.40 2.37
CA GLU A 12 -32.78 10.79 1.08
C GLU A 12 -31.69 9.87 0.51
N ASP A 13 -30.41 10.14 0.80
CA ASP A 13 -29.29 9.25 0.42
C ASP A 13 -29.32 7.94 1.19
N PHE A 14 -29.72 7.98 2.47
CA PHE A 14 -29.91 6.76 3.28
C PHE A 14 -31.13 5.96 2.81
N GLU A 15 -32.23 6.62 2.41
CA GLU A 15 -33.43 5.95 1.91
C GLU A 15 -33.27 5.39 0.49
N ASN A 16 -32.45 6.02 -0.35
CA ASN A 16 -32.13 5.58 -1.71
C ASN A 16 -30.77 4.84 -1.79
N TRP A 17 -30.23 4.38 -0.65
CA TRP A 17 -29.03 3.55 -0.62
C TRP A 17 -29.34 2.17 -1.21
N THR A 18 -28.53 1.72 -2.16
CA THR A 18 -28.72 0.46 -2.87
C THR A 18 -27.38 -0.24 -2.98
N GLU A 19 -27.39 -1.58 -3.08
CA GLU A 19 -26.18 -2.39 -3.28
C GLU A 19 -25.37 -1.92 -4.49
N GLU A 20 -26.02 -1.38 -5.53
CA GLU A 20 -25.34 -0.87 -6.73
C GLU A 20 -24.55 0.43 -6.47
N LYS A 21 -25.10 1.35 -5.65
CA LYS A 21 -24.39 2.56 -5.21
C LYS A 21 -23.27 2.24 -4.24
N GLU A 22 -23.50 1.27 -3.35
CA GLU A 22 -22.49 0.78 -2.43
C GLU A 22 -21.31 0.14 -3.18
N GLN A 23 -21.60 -0.70 -4.18
CA GLN A 23 -20.58 -1.31 -5.02
C GLN A 23 -19.78 -0.26 -5.81
N ALA A 24 -20.45 0.74 -6.39
CA ALA A 24 -19.79 1.83 -7.10
C ALA A 24 -18.87 2.66 -6.20
N GLU A 25 -19.25 2.86 -4.93
CA GLU A 25 -18.41 3.56 -3.95
C GLU A 25 -17.21 2.71 -3.54
N PHE A 26 -17.39 1.39 -3.35
CA PHE A 26 -16.25 0.48 -3.14
C PHE A 26 -15.27 0.50 -4.31
N GLU A 27 -15.75 0.54 -5.56
CA GLU A 27 -14.88 0.65 -6.74
C GLU A 27 -14.12 1.98 -6.77
N ARG A 28 -14.77 3.10 -6.40
CA ARG A 28 -14.10 4.39 -6.25
C ARG A 28 -13.03 4.38 -5.17
N ILE A 29 -13.36 3.80 -4.01
CA ILE A 29 -12.41 3.64 -2.90
C ILE A 29 -11.24 2.75 -3.34
N ALA A 30 -11.50 1.66 -4.04
CA ALA A 30 -10.46 0.76 -4.54
C ALA A 30 -9.54 1.45 -5.57
N ASP A 31 -10.10 2.24 -6.49
CA ASP A 31 -9.32 3.01 -7.46
C ASP A 31 -8.48 4.11 -6.78
N ALA A 32 -9.05 4.80 -5.79
CA ALA A 32 -8.34 5.78 -4.98
C ALA A 32 -7.16 5.17 -4.20
N ASN A 33 -7.27 3.92 -3.75
CA ASN A 33 -6.22 3.20 -3.02
C ASN A 33 -5.28 2.38 -3.92
N LYS A 34 -5.41 2.51 -5.25
CA LYS A 34 -4.56 1.80 -6.18
C LYS A 34 -3.12 2.31 -6.08
N VAL A 35 -2.17 1.37 -6.15
CA VAL A 35 -0.75 1.69 -6.16
C VAL A 35 -0.13 1.23 -7.48
N MET A 36 0.70 2.09 -8.04
CA MET A 36 1.56 1.77 -9.18
C MET A 36 2.93 1.37 -8.68
N TYR A 37 3.63 0.51 -9.40
CA TYR A 37 4.99 0.14 -9.03
C TYR A 37 5.92 0.01 -10.23
N VAL A 38 7.21 0.21 -10.00
CA VAL A 38 8.28 -0.05 -10.97
C VAL A 38 9.47 -0.66 -10.25
N ILE A 39 10.16 -1.60 -10.88
CA ILE A 39 11.36 -2.23 -10.34
C ILE A 39 12.54 -1.75 -11.17
N GLY A 40 13.58 -1.24 -10.51
CA GLY A 40 14.83 -0.82 -11.16
C GLY A 40 15.95 -0.71 -10.13
N ASP A 41 17.19 -1.00 -10.53
CA ASP A 41 18.38 -0.87 -9.66
C ASP A 41 18.21 -1.61 -8.31
N ASN A 42 17.75 -2.87 -8.36
CA ASN A 42 17.45 -3.70 -7.18
C ASN A 42 16.49 -3.03 -6.15
N THR A 43 15.69 -2.07 -6.60
CA THR A 43 14.75 -1.31 -5.75
C THR A 43 13.36 -1.35 -6.38
N LEU A 44 12.36 -1.63 -5.55
CA LEU A 44 10.95 -1.47 -5.89
C LEU A 44 10.53 -0.05 -5.53
N PHE A 45 10.02 0.67 -6.50
CA PHE A 45 9.40 1.98 -6.30
C PHE A 45 7.90 1.79 -6.35
N VAL A 46 7.20 2.15 -5.28
CA VAL A 46 5.74 2.08 -5.21
C VAL A 46 5.19 3.49 -5.13
N ARG A 47 4.33 3.85 -6.08
CA ARG A 47 3.67 5.16 -6.15
C ARG A 47 2.21 5.03 -5.78
N THR A 48 1.75 5.82 -4.81
CA THR A 48 0.32 5.87 -4.42
C THR A 48 -0.43 6.89 -5.25
N SER A 49 -1.76 6.81 -5.27
CA SER A 49 -2.62 7.80 -5.95
C SER A 49 -2.45 9.21 -5.40
N ALA A 50 -2.03 9.36 -4.14
CA ALA A 50 -1.66 10.64 -3.54
C ALA A 50 -0.38 11.25 -4.13
N GLY A 51 0.36 10.49 -4.94
CA GLY A 51 1.61 10.91 -5.58
C GLY A 51 2.86 10.62 -4.75
N ASN A 52 2.72 9.99 -3.58
CA ASN A 52 3.84 9.57 -2.74
C ASN A 52 4.57 8.39 -3.38
N VAL A 53 5.91 8.40 -3.31
CA VAL A 53 6.75 7.32 -3.86
C VAL A 53 7.59 6.71 -2.74
N TYR A 54 7.37 5.42 -2.50
CA TYR A 54 8.09 4.62 -1.52
C TYR A 54 9.14 3.76 -2.20
N ARG A 55 10.31 3.66 -1.58
CA ARG A 55 11.44 2.88 -2.07
C ARG A 55 11.66 1.70 -1.15
N LEU A 56 11.55 0.50 -1.71
CA LEU A 56 11.69 -0.75 -0.99
C LEU A 56 12.84 -1.55 -1.61
N PRO A 57 13.81 -2.01 -0.81
CA PRO A 57 14.91 -2.82 -1.34
C PRO A 57 14.36 -4.18 -1.80
N MET A 58 14.74 -4.62 -3.01
CA MET A 58 14.36 -5.94 -3.57
C MET A 58 15.32 -7.07 -3.20
N CYS A 59 16.40 -6.74 -2.49
CA CYS A 59 17.29 -7.71 -1.81
C CYS A 59 17.33 -7.46 -0.30
N PRO A 60 16.19 -7.51 0.41
CA PRO A 60 16.18 -7.43 1.87
C PRO A 60 16.77 -8.70 2.48
N SER A 61 17.25 -8.60 3.72
CA SER A 61 17.74 -9.74 4.49
C SER A 61 16.60 -10.69 4.84
N TYR A 62 16.91 -11.98 5.04
CA TYR A 62 15.92 -12.98 5.46
C TYR A 62 15.12 -12.56 6.70
N ALA A 63 15.78 -11.92 7.68
CA ALA A 63 15.13 -11.41 8.88
C ALA A 63 14.07 -10.35 8.57
N GLU A 64 14.31 -9.48 7.59
CA GLU A 64 13.40 -8.41 7.19
C GLU A 64 12.18 -8.96 6.44
N VAL A 65 12.38 -9.96 5.59
CA VAL A 65 11.28 -10.64 4.88
C VAL A 65 10.45 -11.50 5.83
N SER A 66 11.10 -12.26 6.71
CA SER A 66 10.42 -13.14 7.65
C SER A 66 9.56 -12.36 8.63
N ALA A 67 10.01 -11.18 9.08
CA ALA A 67 9.23 -10.35 9.99
C ALA A 67 7.96 -9.80 9.31
N ILE A 68 8.07 -9.42 8.03
CA ILE A 68 6.92 -8.96 7.24
C ILE A 68 5.93 -10.10 6.96
N GLN A 69 6.42 -11.32 6.75
CA GLN A 69 5.57 -12.48 6.41
C GLN A 69 4.99 -13.21 7.63
N SER A 70 5.65 -13.14 8.79
CA SER A 70 5.24 -13.86 10.02
C SER A 70 4.56 -12.97 11.06
N GLY A 71 4.59 -11.64 10.89
CA GLY A 71 3.97 -10.68 11.79
C GLY A 71 2.45 -10.58 11.65
N THR A 72 1.79 -9.98 12.65
CA THR A 72 0.44 -9.42 12.48
C THR A 72 0.50 -8.18 11.60
N ASP A 73 -0.62 -7.75 11.01
CA ASP A 73 -0.65 -6.61 10.07
C ASP A 73 0.11 -5.38 10.60
N ASN A 74 -0.02 -5.07 11.90
CA ASN A 74 0.68 -3.97 12.55
C ASN A 74 2.22 -4.13 12.54
N ASP A 75 2.71 -5.33 12.85
CA ASP A 75 4.13 -5.66 12.89
C ASP A 75 4.73 -5.60 11.48
N ALA A 76 4.00 -6.12 10.48
CA ALA A 76 4.39 -6.04 9.07
C ALA A 76 4.54 -4.58 8.59
N PHE A 77 3.67 -3.67 9.02
CA PHE A 77 3.80 -2.23 8.68
C PHE A 77 5.00 -1.56 9.34
N GLU A 78 5.33 -1.89 10.58
CA GLU A 78 6.50 -1.36 11.27
C GLU A 78 7.80 -1.85 10.60
N HIS A 79 7.83 -3.11 10.18
CA HIS A 79 8.93 -3.66 9.40
C HIS A 79 9.04 -3.02 8.00
N LEU A 80 7.91 -2.75 7.35
CA LEU A 80 7.89 -2.03 6.08
C LEU A 80 8.37 -0.58 6.23
N CYS A 81 8.03 0.11 7.33
CA CYS A 81 8.57 1.43 7.66
C CYS A 81 10.10 1.40 7.77
N THR A 82 10.65 0.39 8.45
CA THR A 82 12.10 0.19 8.59
C THR A 82 12.76 0.01 7.22
N LEU A 83 12.14 -0.76 6.32
CA LEU A 83 12.63 -0.94 4.95
C LEU A 83 12.57 0.35 4.12
N ILE A 84 11.50 1.14 4.25
CA ILE A 84 11.36 2.43 3.56
C ILE A 84 12.44 3.41 4.05
N GLU A 85 12.69 3.44 5.37
CA GLU A 85 13.74 4.28 5.95
C GLU A 85 15.12 3.89 5.42
N GLY A 86 15.47 2.60 5.47
CA GLY A 86 16.74 2.06 5.00
C GLY A 86 16.92 2.11 3.47
N GLY A 87 15.82 2.03 2.71
CA GLY A 87 15.78 2.03 1.23
C GLY A 87 16.06 3.37 0.55
N LYS A 88 16.69 4.32 1.25
CA LYS A 88 16.90 5.73 0.83
C LYS A 88 15.60 6.54 0.70
N GLY A 89 14.53 6.14 1.39
CA GLY A 89 13.33 6.96 1.56
C GLY A 89 13.47 7.98 2.70
N GLY A 90 14.25 7.63 3.73
CA GLY A 90 14.45 8.46 4.92
C GLY A 90 13.20 8.56 5.80
N THR A 91 13.34 9.19 6.97
CA THR A 91 12.27 9.30 7.98
C THR A 91 11.03 10.05 7.47
N ASP A 92 11.22 11.02 6.57
CA ASP A 92 10.13 11.77 5.92
C ASP A 92 9.22 10.87 5.04
N ALA A 93 9.78 9.86 4.38
CA ALA A 93 8.96 8.87 3.66
C ALA A 93 8.18 7.96 4.62
N VAL A 94 8.74 7.64 5.79
CA VAL A 94 8.05 6.84 6.81
C VAL A 94 6.88 7.61 7.41
N GLU A 95 7.06 8.90 7.72
CA GLU A 95 5.97 9.74 8.23
C GLU A 95 4.82 9.85 7.22
N ARG A 96 5.14 10.03 5.93
CA ARG A 96 4.12 9.98 4.88
C ARG A 96 3.45 8.62 4.79
N PHE A 97 4.21 7.54 4.85
CA PHE A 97 3.65 6.18 4.81
C PHE A 97 2.67 5.92 5.96
N LYS A 98 2.98 6.39 7.18
CA LYS A 98 2.09 6.29 8.35
C LYS A 98 0.84 7.17 8.25
N ALA A 99 0.86 8.20 7.39
CA ALA A 99 -0.28 9.06 7.12
C ALA A 99 -1.15 8.59 5.94
N GLU A 100 -0.70 7.59 5.17
CA GLU A 100 -1.51 7.03 4.09
C GLU A 100 -2.71 6.23 4.64
N PRO A 101 -3.77 6.06 3.84
CA PRO A 101 -4.86 5.16 4.19
C PRO A 101 -4.35 3.74 4.42
N LEU A 102 -4.89 3.05 5.42
CA LEU A 102 -4.54 1.66 5.73
C LEU A 102 -4.64 0.74 4.51
N GLN A 103 -5.68 0.90 3.68
CA GLN A 103 -5.85 0.12 2.45
C GLN A 103 -4.71 0.33 1.45
N THR A 104 -4.19 1.55 1.34
CA THR A 104 -3.01 1.85 0.51
C THR A 104 -1.77 1.18 1.09
N MET A 105 -1.57 1.24 2.42
CA MET A 105 -0.45 0.56 3.09
C MET A 105 -0.49 -0.96 2.87
N VAL A 106 -1.66 -1.59 3.02
CA VAL A 106 -1.88 -3.01 2.71
C VAL A 106 -1.52 -3.30 1.26
N LYS A 107 -1.95 -2.46 0.31
CA LYS A 107 -1.63 -2.65 -1.11
C LYS A 107 -0.13 -2.60 -1.40
N ILE A 108 0.59 -1.68 -0.74
CA ILE A 108 2.05 -1.57 -0.85
C ILE A 108 2.71 -2.85 -0.33
N LEU A 109 2.25 -3.35 0.82
CA LEU A 109 2.72 -4.59 1.44
C LEU A 109 2.48 -5.80 0.52
N GLU A 110 1.27 -5.95 -0.03
CA GLU A 110 0.92 -7.02 -0.97
C GLU A 110 1.81 -7.00 -2.21
N VAL A 111 1.97 -5.82 -2.83
CA VAL A 111 2.83 -5.66 -4.02
C VAL A 111 4.26 -6.02 -3.68
N PHE A 112 4.78 -5.53 -2.56
CA PHE A 112 6.15 -5.83 -2.13
C PHE A 112 6.35 -7.33 -1.90
N GLY A 113 5.45 -7.98 -1.16
CA GLY A 113 5.48 -9.42 -0.92
C GLY A 113 5.45 -10.23 -2.23
N GLU A 114 4.56 -9.88 -3.16
CA GLU A 114 4.47 -10.55 -4.47
C GLU A 114 5.77 -10.40 -5.27
N LYS A 115 6.36 -9.19 -5.29
CA LYS A 115 7.59 -8.94 -6.06
C LYS A 115 8.82 -9.57 -5.44
N LEU A 116 8.90 -9.60 -4.12
CA LEU A 116 9.92 -10.36 -3.41
C LEU A 116 9.84 -11.85 -3.72
N ALA A 117 8.64 -12.45 -3.65
CA ALA A 117 8.44 -13.86 -3.98
C ALA A 117 8.93 -14.18 -5.42
N LYS A 118 8.55 -13.34 -6.39
CA LYS A 118 9.01 -13.48 -7.79
C LYS A 118 10.53 -13.33 -7.94
N THR A 119 11.16 -12.43 -7.18
CA THR A 119 12.62 -12.17 -7.27
C THR A 119 13.45 -13.28 -6.64
N GLN A 120 12.93 -13.91 -5.58
CA GLN A 120 13.60 -15.03 -4.90
C GLN A 120 13.53 -16.35 -5.70
N GLY A 121 12.96 -16.34 -6.91
CA GLY A 121 12.73 -17.54 -7.70
C GLY A 121 11.67 -18.46 -7.09
N ALA A 122 10.91 -17.97 -6.08
CA ALA A 122 9.74 -18.65 -5.59
C ALA A 122 8.61 -18.45 -6.61
N THR A 123 8.62 -19.26 -7.66
CA THR A 123 7.38 -19.94 -8.01
C THR A 123 6.93 -20.67 -6.75
N LEU A 124 6.04 -20.04 -5.99
CA LEU A 124 5.28 -20.74 -4.98
C LEU A 124 4.35 -21.68 -5.77
N GLY A 125 4.82 -22.91 -5.96
CA GLY A 125 4.21 -23.94 -6.79
C GLY A 125 5.31 -24.89 -7.29
N GLU A 126 5.58 -25.96 -6.54
CA GLU A 126 4.69 -27.13 -6.46
C GLU A 126 4.48 -27.55 -5.00
#